data_AF-A0A370B8A0-F1
#
_entry.id   AF-A0A370B8A0-F1
#
_cell.length_a   1.000
_cell.length_b   1.000
_cell.length_c   1.000
_cell.angle_alpha   90.00
_cell.angle_beta   90.00
_cell.angle_gamma   90.00
#
_symmetry.space_group_name_H-M   'P 1'
#
loop_
_entity.id
_entity.type
_entity.pdbx_description
1 polymer ?
#
loop_
_entity_poly.entity_id
_entity_poly.type
_entity_poly.pdbx_seq_one_letter_code
_entity_poly.pdbx_strand_id
1 'polypeptide(L)'
;MKPGAEATIHQLLGRITYFHTLFVEPTLVSVGPPVSGETCCNHQDTTEPGQPDVGTLLGDTAWTVLDEIARTLGKHLRPCPKADARCCATCRVAASGAAIAQAWMATEHHAYHRPPPENRLRQACRTTATARLAHVFAWQYGMNCHALAKAEAADAYSLPKSSELPLTGELLALWQDPLAATGSPVVSWLNHCTDLNDIHRVLQQRGTTK
;
A
#
# COMPACT_ATOMS: atom_id res chain seq x y z
N MET A 1 -9.96 -17.50 11.77
CA MET A 1 -9.03 -17.48 10.62
C MET A 1 -8.41 -18.86 10.45
N LYS A 2 -8.22 -19.36 9.21
CA LYS A 2 -7.48 -20.62 8.99
C LYS A 2 -6.00 -20.38 9.33
N PRO A 3 -5.28 -21.32 9.99
CA PRO A 3 -3.88 -21.12 10.39
C PRO A 3 -2.93 -20.66 9.26
N GLY A 4 -3.19 -21.07 8.02
CA GLY A 4 -2.39 -20.64 6.86
C GLY A 4 -2.62 -19.20 6.40
N ALA A 5 -3.78 -18.59 6.70
CA ALA A 5 -4.10 -17.25 6.21
C ALA A 5 -3.27 -16.16 6.90
N GLU A 6 -3.03 -16.30 8.19
CA GLU A 6 -2.19 -15.36 8.96
C GLU A 6 -0.73 -15.39 8.49
N ALA A 7 -0.18 -16.59 8.27
CA ALA A 7 1.17 -16.76 7.72
C ALA A 7 1.30 -16.09 6.34
N THR A 8 0.31 -16.25 5.46
CA THR A 8 0.30 -15.58 4.15
C THR A 8 0.28 -14.06 4.28
N ILE A 9 -0.55 -13.49 5.16
CA ILE A 9 -0.58 -12.05 5.39
C ILE A 9 0.77 -11.55 5.89
N HIS A 10 1.38 -12.23 6.86
CA HIS A 10 2.72 -11.87 7.35
C HIS A 10 3.78 -11.92 6.26
N GLN A 11 3.74 -12.92 5.37
CA GLN A 11 4.64 -12.99 4.22
C GLN A 11 4.44 -11.81 3.26
N LEU A 12 3.20 -11.41 2.99
CA LEU A 12 2.91 -10.26 2.13
C LEU A 12 3.36 -8.94 2.76
N LEU A 13 3.15 -8.75 4.06
CA LEU A 13 3.67 -7.58 4.80
C LEU A 13 5.22 -7.55 4.78
N GLY A 14 5.85 -8.70 4.97
CA GLY A 14 7.30 -8.85 4.84
C GLY A 14 7.80 -8.48 3.44
N ARG A 15 7.06 -8.84 2.38
CA ARG A 15 7.37 -8.44 1.00
C ARG A 15 7.26 -6.93 0.78
N ILE A 16 6.22 -6.28 1.31
CA ILE A 16 6.11 -4.82 1.23
C ILE A 16 7.36 -4.17 1.85
N THR A 17 7.73 -4.64 3.04
CA THR A 17 8.91 -4.15 3.77
C THR A 17 10.20 -4.36 2.99
N TYR A 18 10.40 -5.57 2.46
CA TYR A 18 11.56 -5.93 1.64
C TYR A 18 11.70 -5.04 0.41
N PHE A 19 10.64 -4.89 -0.38
CA PHE A 19 10.69 -4.04 -1.58
C PHE A 19 10.84 -2.57 -1.26
N HIS A 20 10.18 -2.10 -0.21
CA HIS A 20 10.31 -0.72 0.22
C HIS A 20 11.76 -0.40 0.57
N THR A 21 12.34 -1.19 1.48
CA THR A 21 13.68 -0.96 2.02
C THR A 21 14.76 -1.05 0.95
N LEU A 22 14.67 -2.06 0.06
CA LEU A 22 15.73 -2.31 -0.92
C LEU A 22 15.64 -1.44 -2.17
N PHE A 23 14.43 -1.20 -2.68
CA PHE A 23 14.27 -0.59 -4.00
C PHE A 23 13.71 0.83 -3.95
N VAL A 24 12.77 1.10 -3.03
CA VAL A 24 12.06 2.38 -3.01
C VAL A 24 12.74 3.40 -2.12
N GLU A 25 12.97 3.09 -0.85
CA GLU A 25 13.55 3.99 0.15
C GLU A 25 14.85 4.68 -0.34
N PRO A 26 15.82 3.96 -0.96
CA PRO A 26 17.06 4.58 -1.43
C PRO A 26 16.88 5.59 -2.57
N THR A 27 15.75 5.54 -3.26
CA THR A 27 15.47 6.33 -4.47
C THR A 27 14.27 7.26 -4.29
N LEU A 28 13.79 7.43 -3.05
CA LEU A 28 12.64 8.26 -2.74
C LEU A 28 12.87 9.69 -3.23
N VAL A 29 12.04 10.07 -4.19
CA VAL A 29 11.97 11.45 -4.64
C VAL A 29 11.18 12.23 -3.60
N SER A 30 11.67 13.41 -3.20
CA SER A 30 10.91 14.33 -2.36
C SER A 30 9.62 14.72 -3.07
N VAL A 31 8.51 14.11 -2.67
CA VAL A 31 7.17 14.51 -3.13
C VAL A 31 6.79 15.76 -2.34
N GLY A 32 6.25 16.79 -3.01
CA GLY A 32 5.87 18.06 -2.38
C GLY A 32 4.95 17.90 -1.15
N PRO A 33 4.81 18.95 -0.31
CA PRO A 33 4.12 18.88 0.99
C PRO A 33 2.72 18.27 0.84
N PRO A 34 2.30 17.42 1.79
CA PRO A 34 1.02 16.75 1.66
C PRO A 34 -0.14 17.72 1.78
N VAL A 35 -1.20 17.37 1.07
CA VAL A 35 -2.54 17.86 1.40
C VAL A 35 -3.03 17.08 2.63
N SER A 36 -3.59 17.78 3.62
CA SER A 36 -4.21 17.13 4.78
C SER A 36 -5.38 16.24 4.31
N GLY A 37 -5.41 14.99 4.78
CA GLY A 37 -6.53 14.08 4.53
C GLY A 37 -7.76 14.38 5.39
N GLU A 38 -8.80 13.57 5.21
CA GLU A 38 -10.02 13.63 6.02
C GLU A 38 -9.80 13.05 7.44
N THR A 39 -10.68 13.38 8.38
CA THR A 39 -10.69 12.77 9.71
C THR A 39 -11.09 11.28 9.63
N CYS A 40 -10.49 10.41 10.45
CA CYS A 40 -10.88 8.98 10.49
C CYS A 40 -12.23 8.79 11.17
N CYS A 41 -12.86 7.62 11.02
CA CYS A 41 -14.18 7.33 11.59
C CYS A 41 -14.26 7.59 13.10
N ASN A 42 -13.29 7.12 13.90
CA ASN A 42 -13.24 7.42 15.35
C ASN A 42 -13.18 8.93 15.69
N HIS A 43 -12.78 9.78 14.75
CA HIS A 43 -12.71 11.24 14.91
C HIS A 43 -13.82 12.01 14.18
N GLN A 44 -14.59 11.33 13.32
CA GLN A 44 -15.77 11.88 12.65
C GLN A 44 -17.05 11.56 13.41
N ASP A 45 -17.18 10.33 13.88
CA ASP A 45 -18.40 9.81 14.49
C ASP A 45 -18.15 9.49 15.96
N THR A 46 -18.57 10.42 16.83
CA THR A 46 -18.45 10.27 18.29
C THR A 46 -19.66 9.57 18.92
N THR A 47 -20.65 9.17 18.11
CA THR A 47 -21.93 8.64 18.60
C THR A 47 -22.02 7.12 18.58
N GLU A 48 -21.24 6.45 17.74
CA GLU A 48 -21.13 4.99 17.71
C GLU A 48 -20.02 4.46 18.64
N PRO A 49 -20.06 3.17 19.05
CA PRO A 49 -18.93 2.54 19.71
C PRO A 49 -17.68 2.67 18.82
N GLY A 50 -16.62 3.30 19.36
CA GLY A 50 -15.38 3.51 18.63
C GLY A 50 -14.80 2.18 18.13
N GLN A 51 -14.23 2.18 16.92
CA GLN A 51 -13.47 1.05 16.42
C GLN A 51 -12.16 0.92 17.21
N PRO A 52 -11.58 -0.29 17.33
CA PRO A 52 -10.28 -0.45 17.95
C PRO A 52 -9.25 0.50 17.35
N ASP A 53 -8.54 1.18 18.24
CA ASP A 53 -7.64 2.25 17.88
C ASP A 53 -6.22 1.75 17.58
N VAL A 54 -5.41 2.63 17.00
CA VAL A 54 -4.01 2.33 16.64
C VAL A 54 -3.22 1.86 17.86
N GLY A 55 -3.37 2.55 19.01
CA GLY A 55 -2.62 2.26 20.23
C GLY A 55 -2.95 0.89 20.82
N THR A 56 -4.18 0.42 20.62
CA THR A 56 -4.66 -0.84 21.17
C THR A 56 -4.35 -2.04 20.28
N LEU A 57 -4.33 -1.87 18.96
CA LEU A 57 -4.23 -3.01 18.03
C LEU A 57 -2.99 -3.00 17.14
N LEU A 58 -2.60 -1.87 16.57
CA LEU A 58 -1.48 -1.86 15.62
C LEU A 58 -0.13 -1.99 16.32
N GLY A 59 0.00 -1.47 17.54
CA GLY A 59 1.27 -1.50 18.30
C GLY A 59 1.88 -2.89 18.45
N ASP A 60 1.06 -3.93 18.47
CA ASP A 60 1.47 -5.32 18.77
C ASP A 60 1.31 -6.28 17.57
N THR A 61 1.09 -5.77 16.35
CA THR A 61 0.84 -6.62 15.17
C THR A 61 1.79 -6.32 14.02
N ALA A 62 1.97 -7.29 13.12
CA ALA A 62 2.79 -7.13 11.92
C ALA A 62 2.33 -5.97 11.02
N TRP A 63 1.07 -5.55 11.14
CA TRP A 63 0.50 -4.42 10.40
C TRP A 63 1.13 -3.06 10.75
N THR A 64 1.81 -2.94 11.90
CA THR A 64 2.58 -1.74 12.28
C THR A 64 3.57 -1.33 11.19
N VAL A 65 4.10 -2.30 10.44
CA VAL A 65 5.11 -2.05 9.40
C VAL A 65 4.61 -1.12 8.30
N LEU A 66 3.30 -1.10 8.02
CA LEU A 66 2.74 -0.16 7.04
C LEU A 66 2.80 1.29 7.55
N ASP A 67 2.62 1.52 8.85
CA ASP A 67 2.78 2.85 9.43
C ASP A 67 4.26 3.24 9.51
N GLU A 68 5.15 2.29 9.82
CA GLU A 68 6.61 2.53 9.80
C GLU A 68 7.10 2.94 8.40
N ILE A 69 6.70 2.20 7.37
CA ILE A 69 6.97 2.56 5.97
C ILE A 69 6.32 3.90 5.63
N ALA A 70 5.06 4.13 6.02
CA ALA A 70 4.42 5.41 5.74
C ALA A 70 5.19 6.61 6.33
N ARG A 71 5.86 6.44 7.48
CA ARG A 71 6.70 7.50 8.08
C ARG A 71 7.98 7.79 7.27
N THR A 72 8.56 6.80 6.59
CA THR A 72 9.77 7.01 5.75
C THR A 72 9.45 7.79 4.48
N LEU A 73 8.22 7.72 3.99
CA LEU A 73 7.69 8.49 2.85
C LEU A 73 7.50 9.99 3.16
N GLY A 74 8.03 10.45 4.30
CA GLY A 74 7.96 11.80 4.85
C GLY A 74 6.62 12.10 5.52
N LYS A 75 6.41 13.35 5.96
CA LYS A 75 5.17 13.79 6.64
C LYS A 75 3.91 13.72 5.75
N HIS A 76 4.01 13.11 4.56
CA HIS A 76 3.13 13.29 3.41
C HIS A 76 1.78 12.58 3.48
N LEU A 77 1.48 11.99 4.62
CA LEU A 77 0.37 11.08 4.78
C LEU A 77 -0.26 11.46 6.10
N ARG A 78 -0.96 12.61 6.12
CA ARG A 78 -1.76 13.00 7.27
C ARG A 78 -3.02 12.14 7.25
N PRO A 79 -3.03 10.96 7.90
CA PRO A 79 -4.09 9.94 7.75
C PRO A 79 -5.39 10.47 8.34
N CYS A 80 -5.23 11.28 9.38
CA CYS A 80 -6.23 12.05 10.07
C CYS A 80 -5.56 13.37 10.51
N PRO A 81 -6.21 14.54 10.36
CA PRO A 81 -5.68 15.80 10.89
C PRO A 81 -5.46 15.80 12.41
N LYS A 82 -6.18 14.91 13.12
CA LYS A 82 -6.06 14.66 14.56
C LYS A 82 -5.32 13.35 14.82
N ALA A 83 -4.26 13.07 14.06
CA ALA A 83 -3.53 11.81 14.18
C ALA A 83 -2.99 11.60 15.60
N ASP A 84 -3.61 10.68 16.33
CA ASP A 84 -3.22 10.25 17.67
C ASP A 84 -3.47 8.74 17.82
N ALA A 85 -3.24 8.20 19.02
CA ALA A 85 -3.44 6.79 19.32
C ALA A 85 -4.91 6.35 19.15
N ARG A 86 -5.88 7.28 19.18
CA ARG A 86 -7.34 7.02 19.06
C ARG A 86 -7.81 6.91 17.62
N CYS A 87 -6.94 7.16 16.64
CA CYS A 87 -7.26 6.89 15.25
C CYS A 87 -7.72 5.43 15.08
N CYS A 88 -8.74 5.20 14.25
CA CYS A 88 -9.16 3.84 13.91
C CYS A 88 -8.00 3.10 13.21
N ALA A 89 -7.70 1.89 13.67
CA ALA A 89 -6.63 1.06 13.11
C ALA A 89 -6.85 0.76 11.61
N THR A 90 -8.08 0.46 11.20
CA THR A 90 -8.41 0.22 9.78
C THR A 90 -8.21 1.47 8.92
N CYS A 91 -8.61 2.65 9.39
CA CYS A 91 -8.35 3.91 8.69
C CYS A 91 -6.85 4.18 8.57
N ARG A 92 -6.07 3.79 9.59
CA ARG A 92 -4.62 3.93 9.56
C ARG A 92 -3.99 3.02 8.50
N VAL A 93 -4.36 1.74 8.47
CA VAL A 93 -3.91 0.78 7.45
C VAL A 93 -4.30 1.25 6.03
N ALA A 94 -5.54 1.72 5.85
CA ALA A 94 -6.02 2.30 4.60
C ALA A 94 -5.10 3.45 4.11
N ALA A 95 -4.84 4.43 4.99
CA ALA A 95 -4.03 5.59 4.65
C ALA A 95 -2.57 5.22 4.35
N SER A 96 -1.98 4.29 5.11
CA SER A 96 -0.65 3.74 4.82
C SER A 96 -0.63 2.98 3.49
N GLY A 97 -1.69 2.26 3.15
CA GLY A 97 -1.81 1.60 1.84
C GLY A 97 -1.82 2.59 0.68
N ALA A 98 -2.63 3.65 0.78
CA ALA A 98 -2.67 4.74 -0.20
C ALA A 98 -1.30 5.37 -0.40
N ALA A 99 -0.60 5.59 0.72
CA ALA A 99 0.71 6.18 0.75
C ALA A 99 1.75 5.42 -0.06
N ILE A 100 1.87 4.14 0.28
CA ILE A 100 2.85 3.23 -0.25
C ILE A 100 2.61 3.12 -1.75
N ALA A 101 1.38 2.89 -2.18
CA ALA A 101 1.03 2.81 -3.59
C ALA A 101 1.36 4.11 -4.36
N GLN A 102 1.09 5.29 -3.78
CA GLN A 102 1.43 6.55 -4.43
C GLN A 102 2.95 6.73 -4.55
N ALA A 103 3.68 6.52 -3.46
CA ALA A 103 5.12 6.78 -3.42
C ALA A 103 5.89 5.78 -4.30
N TRP A 104 5.53 4.51 -4.26
CA TRP A 104 6.15 3.48 -5.08
C TRP A 104 5.96 3.77 -6.56
N MET A 105 4.73 4.08 -6.99
CA MET A 105 4.44 4.43 -8.38
C MET A 105 5.21 5.67 -8.83
N ALA A 106 5.25 6.73 -8.01
CA ALA A 106 6.01 7.94 -8.35
C ALA A 106 7.52 7.65 -8.47
N THR A 107 8.04 6.81 -7.58
CA THR A 107 9.45 6.40 -7.55
C THR A 107 9.79 5.53 -8.76
N GLU A 108 8.96 4.54 -9.10
CA GLU A 108 9.13 3.71 -10.30
C GLU A 108 9.01 4.55 -11.58
N HIS A 109 8.06 5.48 -11.68
CA HIS A 109 7.97 6.39 -12.83
C HIS A 109 9.25 7.21 -13.00
N HIS A 110 9.78 7.76 -11.90
CA HIS A 110 11.01 8.54 -11.92
C HIS A 110 12.21 7.69 -12.34
N ALA A 111 12.41 6.52 -11.71
CA ALA A 111 13.51 5.62 -11.99
C ALA A 111 13.47 5.06 -13.43
N TYR A 112 12.27 4.86 -13.99
CA TYR A 112 12.09 4.39 -15.36
C TYR A 112 12.07 5.52 -16.40
N HIS A 113 12.47 6.73 -16.02
CA HIS A 113 12.50 7.93 -16.86
C HIS A 113 11.16 8.21 -17.56
N ARG A 114 10.04 7.87 -16.91
CA ARG A 114 8.69 8.14 -17.40
C ARG A 114 8.23 9.53 -16.96
N PRO A 115 7.29 10.16 -17.70
CA PRO A 115 6.59 11.33 -17.20
C PRO A 115 5.93 11.06 -15.84
N PRO A 116 5.75 12.08 -14.98
CA PRO A 116 5.01 11.93 -13.74
C PRO A 116 3.65 11.27 -13.96
N PRO A 117 3.20 10.36 -13.07
CA PRO A 117 1.97 9.62 -13.27
C PRO A 117 0.75 10.56 -13.30
N GLU A 118 -0.18 10.31 -14.21
CA GLU A 118 -1.42 11.08 -14.35
C GLU A 118 -2.26 11.04 -13.08
N ASN A 119 -2.98 12.13 -12.78
CA ASN A 119 -3.83 12.24 -11.58
C ASN A 119 -4.79 11.05 -11.40
N ARG A 120 -5.41 10.57 -12.50
CA ARG A 120 -6.34 9.43 -12.45
C ARG A 120 -5.65 8.13 -12.06
N LEU A 121 -4.50 7.82 -12.66
CA LEU A 121 -3.70 6.67 -12.28
C LEU A 121 -3.28 6.75 -10.80
N ARG A 122 -2.85 7.93 -10.35
CA ARG A 122 -2.51 8.14 -8.93
C ARG A 122 -3.68 7.85 -8.02
N GLN A 123 -4.86 8.38 -8.35
CA GLN A 123 -6.07 8.18 -7.56
C GLN A 123 -6.50 6.69 -7.56
N ALA A 124 -6.48 6.04 -8.72
CA ALA A 124 -6.82 4.63 -8.85
C ALA A 124 -5.91 3.74 -7.97
N CYS A 125 -4.58 3.89 -8.08
CA CYS A 125 -3.63 3.15 -7.25
C CYS A 125 -3.86 3.39 -5.75
N ARG A 126 -4.08 4.65 -5.34
CA ARG A 126 -4.37 5.00 -3.94
C ARG A 126 -5.65 4.36 -3.42
N THR A 127 -6.77 4.52 -4.13
CA THR A 127 -8.08 3.99 -3.73
C THR A 127 -8.04 2.47 -3.70
N THR A 128 -7.42 1.83 -4.69
CA THR A 128 -7.32 0.37 -4.72
C THR A 128 -6.46 -0.17 -3.58
N ALA A 129 -5.29 0.41 -3.32
CA ALA A 129 -4.45 -0.02 -2.20
C ALA A 129 -5.13 0.20 -0.84
N THR A 130 -5.83 1.33 -0.70
CA THR A 130 -6.68 1.63 0.47
C THR A 130 -7.68 0.52 0.69
N ALA A 131 -8.52 0.23 -0.30
CA ALA A 131 -9.59 -0.75 -0.18
C ALA A 131 -9.03 -2.15 0.10
N ARG A 132 -8.04 -2.60 -0.66
CA ARG A 132 -7.46 -3.95 -0.54
C ARG A 132 -6.83 -4.21 0.83
N LEU A 133 -5.92 -3.33 1.27
CA LEU A 133 -5.22 -3.51 2.55
C LEU A 133 -6.18 -3.39 3.74
N ALA A 134 -7.08 -2.40 3.71
CA ALA A 134 -8.03 -2.20 4.78
C ALA A 134 -9.08 -3.33 4.86
N HIS A 135 -9.51 -3.89 3.73
CA HIS A 135 -10.42 -5.03 3.70
C HIS A 135 -9.78 -6.28 4.30
N VAL A 136 -8.53 -6.59 3.92
CA VAL A 136 -7.79 -7.73 4.49
C VAL A 136 -7.57 -7.56 6.00
N PHE A 137 -7.18 -6.36 6.44
CA PHE A 137 -7.04 -6.05 7.86
C PHE A 137 -8.37 -6.17 8.62
N ALA A 138 -9.44 -5.58 8.10
CA ALA A 138 -10.76 -5.62 8.71
C ALA A 138 -11.29 -7.05 8.80
N TRP A 139 -11.09 -7.85 7.75
CA TRP A 139 -11.43 -9.28 7.75
C TRP A 139 -10.62 -10.06 8.79
N GLN A 140 -9.31 -9.81 8.91
CA GLN A 140 -8.43 -10.51 9.84
C GLN A 140 -8.86 -10.31 11.31
N TYR A 141 -9.28 -9.09 11.66
CA TYR A 141 -9.64 -8.71 13.04
C TYR A 141 -11.14 -8.54 13.29
N GLY A 142 -12.00 -8.86 12.31
CA GLY A 142 -13.46 -8.76 12.44
C GLY A 142 -13.98 -7.33 12.66
N MET A 143 -13.37 -6.34 11.99
CA MET A 143 -13.68 -4.91 12.17
C MET A 143 -14.69 -4.39 11.14
N ASN A 144 -15.49 -3.40 11.54
CA ASN A 144 -16.50 -2.75 10.70
C ASN A 144 -16.22 -1.26 10.60
N CYS A 145 -15.24 -0.87 9.78
CA CYS A 145 -14.86 0.53 9.61
C CYS A 145 -15.72 1.22 8.54
N HIS A 146 -16.44 2.29 8.91
CA HIS A 146 -17.32 3.00 7.99
C HIS A 146 -16.60 3.67 6.81
N ALA A 147 -15.34 4.06 7.00
CA ALA A 147 -14.51 4.63 5.93
C ALA A 147 -14.12 3.57 4.88
N LEU A 148 -14.04 2.29 5.27
CA LEU A 148 -13.80 1.19 4.35
C LEU A 148 -14.99 0.99 3.41
N ALA A 149 -16.22 1.04 3.92
CA ALA A 149 -17.44 0.93 3.11
C ALA A 149 -17.54 2.03 2.02
N LYS A 150 -16.98 3.22 2.27
CA LYS A 150 -16.90 4.30 1.27
C LYS A 150 -15.80 4.08 0.24
N ALA A 151 -14.74 3.36 0.57
CA ALA A 151 -13.59 3.12 -0.30
C ALA A 151 -13.85 2.06 -1.38
N GLU A 152 -14.89 1.22 -1.23
CA GLU A 152 -15.24 0.14 -2.16
C GLU A 152 -15.87 0.63 -3.49
N ALA A 153 -16.08 1.94 -3.65
CA ALA A 153 -16.39 2.55 -4.95
C ALA A 153 -15.11 2.64 -5.81
N ALA A 154 -14.66 1.51 -6.35
CA ALA A 154 -13.50 1.46 -7.22
C ALA A 154 -13.77 2.15 -8.56
N ASP A 155 -12.88 3.08 -8.93
CA ASP A 155 -12.85 3.69 -10.25
C ASP A 155 -12.47 2.63 -11.30
N ALA A 156 -13.14 2.61 -12.46
CA ALA A 156 -12.96 1.60 -13.52
C ALA A 156 -11.64 1.79 -14.32
N TYR A 157 -10.71 2.58 -13.79
CA TYR A 157 -9.44 2.89 -14.43
C TYR A 157 -8.48 1.69 -14.37
N SER A 158 -7.75 1.45 -15.46
CA SER A 158 -6.81 0.34 -15.53
C SER A 158 -5.66 0.56 -14.55
N LEU A 159 -5.46 -0.40 -13.65
CA LEU A 159 -4.33 -0.43 -12.74
C LEU A 159 -3.05 -0.86 -13.48
N PRO A 160 -1.86 -0.42 -13.02
CA PRO A 160 -0.62 -0.81 -13.63
C PRO A 160 -0.36 -2.29 -13.40
N LYS A 161 0.11 -2.98 -14.44
CA LYS A 161 0.51 -4.39 -14.31
C LYS A 161 1.91 -4.48 -13.71
N SER A 162 2.23 -5.60 -13.07
CA SER A 162 3.61 -5.89 -12.61
C SER A 162 4.64 -5.95 -13.74
N SER A 163 4.22 -6.04 -15.00
CA SER A 163 5.10 -5.91 -16.17
C SER A 163 5.43 -4.44 -16.52
N GLU A 164 4.65 -3.48 -16.01
CA GLU A 164 4.79 -2.06 -16.32
C GLU A 164 5.41 -1.30 -15.15
N LEU A 165 4.91 -1.57 -13.94
CA LEU A 165 5.39 -1.07 -12.65
C LEU A 165 5.45 -2.29 -11.69
N PRO A 166 6.57 -3.04 -11.66
CA PRO A 166 6.70 -4.26 -10.88
C PRO A 166 6.27 -4.16 -9.43
N LEU A 167 6.76 -3.15 -8.71
CA LEU A 167 6.55 -3.05 -7.27
C LEU A 167 5.11 -2.62 -6.98
N THR A 168 4.65 -1.54 -7.64
CA THR A 168 3.28 -1.03 -7.50
C THR A 168 2.25 -2.05 -7.97
N GLY A 169 2.46 -2.66 -9.13
CA GLY A 169 1.57 -3.65 -9.71
C GLY A 169 1.46 -4.90 -8.84
N GLU A 170 2.56 -5.38 -8.25
CA GLU A 170 2.53 -6.51 -7.32
C GLU A 170 1.83 -6.19 -6.00
N LEU A 171 2.10 -5.00 -5.42
CA LEU A 171 1.37 -4.50 -4.25
C LEU A 171 -0.14 -4.50 -4.50
N LEU A 172 -0.58 -4.02 -5.67
CA LEU A 172 -2.00 -4.03 -5.97
C LEU A 172 -2.49 -5.48 -6.17
N ALA A 173 -1.85 -6.26 -7.04
CA ALA A 173 -2.33 -7.59 -7.43
C ALA A 173 -2.40 -8.58 -6.26
N LEU A 174 -1.35 -8.70 -5.44
CA LEU A 174 -1.30 -9.70 -4.36
C LEU A 174 -2.32 -9.42 -3.26
N TRP A 175 -2.69 -8.16 -3.05
CA TRP A 175 -3.62 -7.76 -2.01
C TRP A 175 -5.08 -7.76 -2.47
N GLN A 176 -5.36 -8.10 -3.74
CA GLN A 176 -6.73 -8.29 -4.22
C GLN A 176 -7.38 -9.53 -3.59
N ASP A 177 -6.63 -10.64 -3.56
CA ASP A 177 -7.01 -11.87 -2.89
C ASP A 177 -5.74 -12.55 -2.37
N PRO A 178 -5.28 -12.18 -1.16
CA PRO A 178 -4.07 -12.75 -0.56
C PRO A 178 -4.07 -14.27 -0.48
N LEU A 179 -5.24 -14.90 -0.37
CA LEU A 179 -5.37 -16.33 -0.12
C LEU A 179 -5.52 -17.14 -1.41
N ALA A 180 -5.94 -16.50 -2.50
CA ALA A 180 -5.98 -17.11 -3.83
C ALA A 180 -4.80 -16.72 -4.74
N ALA A 181 -3.87 -15.89 -4.27
CA ALA A 181 -2.74 -15.40 -5.07
C ALA A 181 -1.76 -16.54 -5.45
N THR A 182 -2.06 -17.25 -6.53
CA THR A 182 -1.20 -18.25 -7.17
C THR A 182 -0.70 -17.69 -8.51
N GLY A 183 0.38 -16.93 -8.50
CA GLY A 183 1.06 -16.45 -9.70
C GLY A 183 2.57 -16.52 -9.54
N SER A 184 3.33 -16.51 -10.64
CA SER A 184 4.79 -16.41 -10.62
C SER A 184 5.19 -15.07 -9.97
N PRO A 185 5.68 -15.07 -8.71
CA PRO A 185 5.86 -13.83 -7.96
C PRO A 185 6.97 -12.99 -8.59
N VAL A 186 6.84 -11.66 -8.56
CA VAL A 186 7.86 -10.75 -9.11
C VAL A 186 9.17 -10.91 -8.35
N VAL A 187 9.07 -11.25 -7.05
CA VAL A 187 10.20 -11.66 -6.17
C VAL A 187 11.18 -12.60 -6.89
N SER A 188 10.68 -13.56 -7.67
CA SER A 188 11.51 -14.59 -8.31
C SER A 188 12.67 -14.01 -9.13
N TRP A 189 12.41 -12.92 -9.86
CA TRP A 189 13.45 -12.29 -10.68
C TRP A 189 14.02 -11.02 -10.07
N LEU A 190 13.32 -10.37 -9.13
CA LEU A 190 13.88 -9.27 -8.35
C LEU A 190 15.05 -9.70 -7.47
N ASN A 191 15.13 -10.98 -7.10
CA ASN A 191 16.29 -11.53 -6.39
C ASN A 191 17.61 -11.39 -7.17
N HIS A 192 17.56 -11.08 -8.47
CA HIS A 192 18.73 -10.82 -9.30
C HIS A 192 18.96 -9.33 -9.58
N CYS A 193 18.11 -8.45 -9.04
CA CYS A 193 18.23 -7.00 -9.20
C CYS A 193 18.82 -6.38 -7.92
N THR A 194 19.68 -5.38 -8.09
CA THR A 194 20.27 -4.65 -6.96
C THR A 194 19.63 -3.28 -6.73
N ASP A 195 19.01 -2.69 -7.75
CA ASP A 195 18.32 -1.40 -7.69
C ASP A 195 17.16 -1.30 -8.70
N LEU A 196 16.49 -0.13 -8.75
CA LEU A 196 15.41 0.12 -9.73
C LEU A 196 15.91 0.21 -11.18
N ASN A 197 17.18 0.55 -11.43
CA ASN A 197 17.73 0.61 -12.79
C ASN A 197 17.92 -0.79 -13.36
N ASP A 198 18.37 -1.74 -12.53
CA ASP A 198 18.43 -3.17 -12.87
C ASP A 198 17.05 -3.70 -13.22
N ILE A 199 16.04 -3.36 -12.41
CA ILE A 199 14.64 -3.71 -12.65
C ILE A 199 14.19 -3.18 -14.01
N HIS A 200 14.46 -1.89 -14.29
CA HIS A 200 14.12 -1.26 -15.57
C HIS A 200 14.76 -1.99 -16.76
N ARG A 201 16.05 -2.32 -16.66
CA ARG A 201 16.81 -3.03 -17.69
C ARG A 201 16.23 -4.43 -17.96
N VAL A 202 15.89 -5.18 -16.93
CA VAL A 202 15.26 -6.51 -17.06
C VAL A 202 13.89 -6.40 -17.75
N LEU A 203 13.09 -5.38 -17.40
CA LEU A 203 11.81 -5.13 -18.07
C LEU A 203 11.98 -4.85 -19.56
N GLN A 204 12.95 -4.01 -19.93
CA GLN A 204 13.24 -3.71 -21.34
C GLN A 204 13.63 -4.97 -22.11
N GLN A 205 14.53 -5.79 -21.55
CA GLN A 205 14.98 -7.04 -22.18
C GLN A 205 13.83 -8.03 -22.39
N ARG A 206 12.94 -8.17 -21.40
CA ARG A 206 11.75 -9.04 -21.50
C ARG A 206 10.72 -8.51 -22.50
N GLY A 207 10.62 -7.19 -22.63
CA GLY A 207 9.75 -6.54 -23.62
C GLY A 207 10.23 -6.76 -25.05
N THR A 208 11.55 -6.86 -25.27
CA THR A 208 12.14 -7.12 -26.60
C THR A 208 12.10 -8.59 -27.03
N THR A 209 11.84 -9.51 -26.12
CA THR A 209 11.75 -10.96 -26.40
C THR A 209 10.31 -11.44 -26.65
N LYS A 210 9.41 -10.55 -27.07
CA LYS A 210 8.03 -10.91 -27.48
C LYS A 210 7.87 -10.89 -28.99
#